data_AF-A0A953IRS8-F1
#
_entry.id   AF-A0A953IRS8-F1
#
_cell.length_a   1.000
_cell.length_b   1.000
_cell.length_c   1.000
_cell.angle_alpha   90.00
_cell.angle_beta   90.00
_cell.angle_gamma   90.00
#
_symmetry.space_group_name_H-M   'P 1'
#
loop_
_entity.id
_entity.type
_entity.pdbx_description
1 polymer ?
#
loop_
_entity_poly.entity_id
_entity_poly.type
_entity_poly.pdbx_seq_one_letter_code
_entity_poly.pdbx_strand_id
1 'polypeptide(L)'
;MKVVDISFEVFCERLPRDYGYALFRALAESLDWLEEEALAGVHPLHGTASTDGGLFLGRRARLMLRLPSARAEQAMALTGRRLELGSGLEVGAGRLRELMPYATVHSHFVSIGSIDEAEFLRQAATELREAGLPERMITGKAHAMSTPEGEVQGFSLLLHGLTPSQSLAVQARGLGEGRKLGCGIFVPHKSVVAVGADE
;
A
#
# COMPACT_ATOMS: atom_id res chain seq x y z
N MET A 1 9.36 17.09 2.09
CA MET A 1 9.57 16.11 3.19
C MET A 1 9.93 14.77 2.58
N LYS A 2 10.98 14.09 3.07
CA LYS A 2 11.42 12.80 2.52
C LYS A 2 10.52 11.67 3.04
N VAL A 3 10.05 10.79 2.16
CA VAL A 3 9.28 9.58 2.50
C VAL A 3 10.15 8.36 2.26
N VAL A 4 10.02 7.37 3.14
CA VAL A 4 10.79 6.12 3.13
C VAL A 4 9.85 4.94 3.39
N ASP A 5 10.31 3.75 3.01
CA ASP A 5 9.69 2.50 3.41
C ASP A 5 10.51 1.88 4.55
N ILE A 6 9.85 1.30 5.55
CA ILE A 6 10.47 0.44 6.53
C ILE A 6 9.92 -0.96 6.33
N SER A 7 10.80 -1.92 6.07
CA SER A 7 10.46 -3.32 5.90
C SER A 7 10.85 -4.11 7.14
N PHE A 8 9.85 -4.61 7.86
CA PHE A 8 10.01 -5.49 9.00
C PHE A 8 9.92 -6.95 8.57
N GLU A 9 10.78 -7.77 9.15
CA GLU A 9 10.55 -9.21 9.19
C GLU A 9 9.27 -9.49 9.98
N VAL A 10 8.50 -10.48 9.55
CA VAL A 10 7.31 -10.90 10.29
C VAL A 10 7.20 -12.40 10.34
N PHE A 11 6.68 -12.88 11.46
CA PHE A 11 6.36 -14.29 11.68
C PHE A 11 4.92 -14.40 12.18
N CYS A 12 4.11 -15.11 11.42
CA CYS A 12 2.73 -15.45 11.75
C CYS A 12 2.40 -16.66 10.90
N GLU A 13 1.75 -17.67 11.46
CA GLU A 13 1.36 -18.83 10.67
C GLU A 13 0.28 -18.41 9.67
N ARG A 14 -0.70 -17.64 10.16
CA ARG A 14 -1.91 -17.37 9.41
C ARG A 14 -2.58 -16.07 9.87
N LEU A 15 -3.00 -15.28 8.89
CA LEU A 15 -3.88 -14.14 9.06
C LEU A 15 -5.34 -14.50 8.69
N PRO A 16 -6.32 -13.84 9.33
CA PRO A 16 -7.72 -13.98 8.95
C PRO A 16 -7.97 -13.36 7.56
N ARG A 17 -9.13 -13.67 6.98
CA ARG A 17 -9.66 -12.95 5.82
C ARG A 17 -9.84 -11.46 6.18
N ASP A 18 -9.66 -10.57 5.21
CA ASP A 18 -9.89 -9.12 5.37
C ASP A 18 -9.14 -8.50 6.56
N TYR A 19 -7.95 -9.02 6.84
CA TYR A 19 -7.12 -8.59 7.97
C TYR A 19 -6.70 -7.11 7.92
N GLY A 20 -6.90 -6.39 6.80
CA GLY A 20 -6.38 -5.05 6.57
C GLY A 20 -6.75 -4.05 7.67
N TYR A 21 -8.02 -4.01 8.06
CA TYR A 21 -8.48 -3.16 9.16
C TYR A 21 -7.89 -3.58 10.51
N ALA A 22 -7.92 -4.88 10.82
CA ALA A 22 -7.38 -5.40 12.09
C ALA A 22 -5.86 -5.14 12.21
N LEU A 23 -5.12 -5.25 11.11
CA LEU A 23 -3.70 -4.91 11.04
C LEU A 23 -3.49 -3.42 11.32
N PHE A 24 -4.26 -2.55 10.67
CA PHE A 24 -4.18 -1.11 10.93
C PHE A 24 -4.42 -0.78 12.41
N ARG A 25 -5.47 -1.33 13.03
CA ARG A 25 -5.78 -1.09 14.44
C ARG A 25 -4.66 -1.57 15.37
N ALA A 26 -4.15 -2.79 15.17
CA ALA A 26 -3.04 -3.31 15.97
C ALA A 26 -1.76 -2.47 15.83
N LEU A 27 -1.51 -1.90 14.65
CA LEU A 27 -0.41 -0.98 14.44
C LEU A 27 -0.64 0.38 15.11
N ALA A 28 -1.85 0.93 15.03
CA ALA A 28 -2.21 2.21 15.64
C ALA A 28 -2.15 2.16 17.17
N GLU A 29 -2.48 1.01 17.78
CA GLU A 29 -2.27 0.77 19.21
C GLU A 29 -0.79 0.81 19.62
N SER A 30 0.10 0.47 18.69
CA SER A 30 1.55 0.48 18.93
C SER A 30 2.22 1.80 18.55
N LEU A 31 1.61 2.55 17.63
CA LEU A 31 2.12 3.78 17.03
C LEU A 31 1.02 4.84 17.09
N ASP A 32 0.98 5.59 18.18
CA ASP A 32 -0.03 6.62 18.47
C ASP A 32 -0.20 7.68 17.35
N TRP A 33 0.88 7.97 16.63
CA TRP A 33 0.89 8.93 15.52
C TRP A 33 0.35 8.37 14.19
N LEU A 34 0.18 7.04 14.05
CA LEU A 34 -0.08 6.41 12.75
C LEU A 34 -1.40 6.86 12.13
N GLU A 35 -2.43 7.05 12.96
CA GLU A 35 -3.77 7.43 12.50
C GLU A 35 -3.79 8.85 11.93
N GLU A 36 -3.03 9.77 12.54
CA GLU A 36 -2.99 11.19 12.18
C GLU A 36 -1.98 11.50 11.07
N GLU A 37 -0.96 10.67 10.88
CA GLU A 37 0.08 10.92 9.87
C GLU A 37 -0.49 10.71 8.45
N ALA A 38 -0.65 11.81 7.71
CA ALA A 38 -1.26 11.81 6.39
C ALA A 38 -0.45 11.03 5.35
N LEU A 39 0.89 11.02 5.47
CA LEU A 39 1.76 10.31 4.53
C LEU A 39 2.03 8.85 4.94
N ALA A 40 1.44 8.37 6.04
CA ALA A 40 1.58 6.99 6.46
C ALA A 40 0.73 6.04 5.59
N GLY A 41 1.33 4.95 5.15
CA GLY A 41 0.64 3.85 4.48
C GLY A 41 1.15 2.50 4.98
N VAL A 42 0.23 1.55 5.11
CA VAL A 42 0.52 0.17 5.51
C VAL A 42 0.39 -0.71 4.27
N HIS A 43 1.49 -1.28 3.80
CA HIS A 43 1.43 -2.15 2.63
C HIS A 43 0.69 -3.45 2.95
N PRO A 44 -0.11 -3.99 2.02
CA PRO A 44 -0.69 -5.33 2.17
C PRO A 44 0.39 -6.39 2.41
N LEU A 45 0.14 -7.29 3.35
CA LEU A 45 0.92 -8.50 3.53
C LEU A 45 0.60 -9.47 2.40
N HIS A 46 1.66 -10.09 1.86
CA HIS A 46 1.55 -11.04 0.78
C HIS A 46 1.83 -12.45 1.30
N GLY A 47 1.03 -13.41 0.84
CA GLY A 47 1.09 -14.80 1.27
C GLY A 47 0.29 -15.70 0.34
N THR A 48 0.12 -16.95 0.76
CA THR A 48 -0.68 -17.93 0.03
C THR A 48 -2.10 -17.93 0.57
N ALA A 49 -3.09 -17.75 -0.30
CA ALA A 49 -4.49 -17.82 0.09
C ALA A 49 -4.86 -19.23 0.61
N SER A 50 -5.56 -19.26 1.73
CA SER A 50 -6.19 -20.46 2.29
C SER A 50 -7.57 -20.71 1.65
N THR A 51 -8.08 -21.93 1.76
CA THR A 51 -9.38 -22.34 1.21
C THR A 51 -10.57 -21.57 1.81
N ASP A 52 -10.47 -21.14 3.05
CA ASP A 52 -11.44 -20.31 3.76
C ASP A 52 -11.17 -18.79 3.61
N GLY A 53 -10.16 -18.42 2.81
CA GLY A 53 -9.79 -17.04 2.50
C GLY A 53 -8.93 -16.32 3.53
N GLY A 54 -8.41 -17.04 4.53
CA GLY A 54 -7.26 -16.55 5.30
C GLY A 54 -5.99 -16.49 4.46
N LEU A 55 -4.91 -15.97 5.04
CA LEU A 55 -3.62 -15.81 4.37
C LEU A 55 -2.51 -16.51 5.16
N PHE A 56 -1.84 -17.49 4.56
CA PHE A 56 -0.64 -18.09 5.12
C PHE A 56 0.58 -17.23 4.77
N LEU A 57 1.32 -16.80 5.80
CA LEU A 57 2.54 -16.02 5.58
C LEU A 57 3.74 -16.96 5.47
N GLY A 58 4.45 -16.86 4.35
CA GLY A 58 5.74 -17.52 4.19
C GLY A 58 6.84 -16.80 4.97
N ARG A 59 8.00 -17.46 5.15
CA ARG A 59 9.18 -16.89 5.82
C ARG A 59 9.74 -15.61 5.19
N ARG A 60 9.31 -15.28 3.97
CA ARG A 60 9.72 -14.08 3.22
C ARG A 60 8.69 -12.95 3.30
N ALA A 61 7.56 -13.15 3.99
CA ALA A 61 6.59 -12.09 4.23
C ALA A 61 7.25 -10.92 4.97
N ARG A 62 6.82 -9.71 4.64
CA ARG A 62 7.34 -8.47 5.22
C ARG A 62 6.18 -7.54 5.51
N LEU A 63 6.10 -7.04 6.73
CA LEU A 63 5.29 -5.86 7.02
C LEU A 63 6.06 -4.64 6.53
N MET A 64 5.45 -3.82 5.69
CA MET A 64 6.07 -2.62 5.17
C MET A 64 5.23 -1.39 5.48
N LEU A 65 5.86 -0.38 6.07
CA LEU A 65 5.26 0.92 6.33
C LEU A 65 5.93 1.97 5.46
N ARG A 66 5.12 2.74 4.73
CA ARG A 66 5.56 3.93 4.01
C ARG A 66 5.24 5.16 4.85
N LEU A 67 6.23 5.98 5.17
CA LEU A 67 6.05 7.10 6.12
C LEU A 67 7.09 8.23 5.90
N PRO A 68 6.86 9.43 6.43
CA PRO A 68 7.89 10.47 6.47
C PRO A 68 9.11 9.98 7.24
N SER A 69 10.32 10.27 6.75
CA SER A 69 11.56 9.84 7.40
C SER A 69 11.69 10.31 8.85
N ALA A 70 11.00 11.39 9.23
CA ALA A 70 10.94 11.87 10.61
C ALA A 70 10.23 10.90 11.57
N ARG A 71 9.30 10.06 11.08
CA ARG A 71 8.61 9.02 11.88
C ARG A 71 9.38 7.70 11.92
N ALA A 72 10.52 7.60 11.24
CA ALA A 72 11.21 6.33 11.07
C ALA A 72 11.68 5.71 12.39
N GLU A 73 12.28 6.52 13.27
CA GLU A 73 12.72 6.06 14.59
C GLU A 73 11.54 5.58 15.44
N GLN A 74 10.44 6.33 15.45
CA GLN A 74 9.22 5.94 16.17
C GLN A 74 8.63 4.64 15.61
N ALA A 75 8.63 4.45 14.29
CA ALA A 75 8.17 3.22 13.67
C ALA A 75 9.05 2.00 14.00
N MET A 76 10.37 2.20 14.18
CA MET A 76 11.30 1.12 14.57
C MET A 76 10.96 0.51 15.94
N ALA A 77 10.20 1.22 16.79
CA ALA A 77 9.68 0.70 18.07
C ALA A 77 8.72 -0.50 17.93
N LEU A 78 8.31 -0.85 16.71
CA LEU A 78 7.61 -2.10 16.42
C LEU A 78 8.52 -3.34 16.51
N THR A 79 9.84 -3.18 16.41
CA THR A 79 10.78 -4.30 16.45
C THR A 79 10.65 -5.08 17.76
N GLY A 80 10.44 -6.39 17.66
CA GLY A 80 10.24 -7.28 18.81
C GLY A 80 8.82 -7.30 19.38
N ARG A 81 7.89 -6.51 18.84
CA ARG A 81 6.49 -6.55 19.28
C ARG A 81 5.76 -7.74 18.69
N ARG A 82 4.75 -8.20 19.43
CA ARG A 82 3.73 -9.14 18.97
C ARG A 82 2.41 -8.38 18.84
N LEU A 83 1.83 -8.40 17.64
CA LEU A 83 0.52 -7.82 17.37
C LEU A 83 -0.54 -8.92 17.51
N GLU A 84 -1.63 -8.63 18.20
CA GLU A 84 -2.76 -9.54 18.39
C GLU A 84 -3.61 -9.63 17.11
N LEU A 85 -3.00 -10.21 16.07
CA LEU A 85 -3.56 -10.39 14.73
C LEU A 85 -3.30 -11.83 14.26
N GLY A 86 -4.34 -12.53 13.83
CA GLY A 86 -4.24 -13.92 13.38
C GLY A 86 -3.75 -14.83 14.50
N SER A 87 -2.73 -15.64 14.23
CA SER A 87 -2.08 -16.49 15.25
C SER A 87 -1.14 -15.74 16.20
N GLY A 88 -1.11 -14.40 16.14
CA GLY A 88 -0.09 -13.54 16.74
C GLY A 88 0.98 -13.20 15.70
N LEU A 89 1.01 -11.95 15.26
CA LEU A 89 1.97 -11.46 14.27
C LEU A 89 3.18 -10.88 14.99
N GLU A 90 4.27 -11.63 15.00
CA GLU A 90 5.55 -11.19 15.57
C GLU A 90 6.28 -10.31 14.56
N VAL A 91 6.73 -9.14 15.01
CA VAL A 91 7.49 -8.17 14.22
C VAL A 91 8.97 -8.28 14.57
N GLY A 92 9.78 -8.69 13.59
CA GLY A 92 11.23 -8.82 13.70
C GLY A 92 11.96 -7.52 13.34
N ALA A 93 13.22 -7.66 12.92
CA ALA A 93 14.07 -6.52 12.60
C ALA A 93 13.52 -5.69 11.43
N GLY A 94 13.46 -4.37 11.63
CA GLY A 94 13.13 -3.38 10.59
C GLY A 94 14.36 -2.94 9.79
N ARG A 95 14.17 -2.67 8.50
CA ARG A 95 15.18 -2.01 7.65
C ARG A 95 14.57 -0.87 6.86
N LEU A 96 15.22 0.29 6.93
CA LEU A 96 14.90 1.46 6.12
C LEU A 96 15.25 1.21 4.65
N ARG A 97 14.38 1.69 3.76
CA ARG A 97 14.51 1.62 2.31
C ARG A 97 14.10 2.96 1.73
N GLU A 98 14.94 3.50 0.87
CA GLU A 98 14.58 4.70 0.12
C GLU A 98 13.61 4.35 -1.00
N LEU A 99 12.71 5.27 -1.31
CA LEU A 99 11.89 5.18 -2.50
C LEU A 99 12.77 5.40 -3.72
N MET A 100 12.66 4.49 -4.68
CA MET A 100 13.37 4.59 -5.96
C MET A 100 12.39 4.99 -7.06
N PRO A 101 12.81 5.80 -8.04
CA PRO A 101 11.96 6.16 -9.16
C PRO A 101 11.80 4.97 -10.13
N TYR A 102 10.57 4.78 -10.61
CA TYR A 102 10.21 3.83 -11.65
C TYR A 102 9.27 4.47 -12.67
N ALA A 103 9.50 4.20 -13.95
CA ALA A 103 8.64 4.68 -15.03
C ALA A 103 7.23 4.09 -14.98
N THR A 104 7.06 2.94 -14.31
CA THR A 104 5.79 2.25 -14.11
C THR A 104 5.62 1.84 -12.65
N VAL A 105 4.48 2.20 -12.07
CA VAL A 105 4.10 1.82 -10.71
C VAL A 105 2.67 1.30 -10.70
N HIS A 106 2.35 0.47 -9.72
CA HIS A 106 1.06 -0.19 -9.59
C HIS A 106 0.57 -0.11 -8.15
N SER A 107 -0.70 0.19 -7.96
CA SER A 107 -1.41 -0.01 -6.70
C SER A 107 -2.40 -1.16 -6.87
N HIS A 108 -2.33 -2.13 -5.95
CA HIS A 108 -3.22 -3.29 -5.95
C HIS A 108 -4.67 -2.92 -5.67
N PHE A 109 -4.90 -1.82 -4.96
CA PHE A 109 -6.23 -1.40 -4.60
C PHE A 109 -6.23 0.11 -4.40
N VAL A 110 -7.08 0.83 -5.12
CA VAL A 110 -7.26 2.28 -4.99
C VAL A 110 -8.76 2.50 -4.79
N SER A 111 -9.11 3.22 -3.72
CA SER A 111 -10.49 3.58 -3.41
C SER A 111 -10.63 5.09 -3.48
N ILE A 112 -11.50 5.55 -4.38
CA ILE A 112 -11.81 6.98 -4.60
C ILE A 112 -13.33 7.22 -4.42
N GLY A 113 -14.05 6.26 -3.84
CA GLY A 113 -15.47 6.42 -3.51
C GLY A 113 -16.47 6.13 -4.64
N SER A 114 -16.04 5.48 -5.72
CA SER A 114 -16.93 4.98 -6.77
C SER A 114 -16.71 3.51 -7.09
N ILE A 115 -17.81 2.80 -7.31
CA ILE A 115 -17.88 1.41 -7.75
C ILE A 115 -18.03 1.30 -9.28
N ASP A 116 -18.42 2.40 -9.93
CA ASP A 116 -18.49 2.51 -11.39
C ASP A 116 -17.10 2.82 -11.92
N GLU A 117 -16.59 1.97 -12.81
CA GLU A 117 -15.23 2.07 -13.35
C GLU A 117 -14.98 3.38 -14.09
N ALA A 118 -15.98 3.86 -14.85
CA ALA A 118 -15.85 5.08 -15.62
C ALA A 118 -15.78 6.32 -14.72
N GLU A 119 -16.60 6.37 -13.68
CA GLU A 119 -16.54 7.42 -12.65
C GLU A 119 -15.25 7.35 -11.84
N PHE A 120 -14.83 6.16 -11.43
CA PHE A 120 -13.55 5.94 -10.75
C PHE A 120 -12.38 6.50 -11.57
N LEU A 121 -12.34 6.20 -12.88
CA LEU A 121 -11.32 6.72 -13.79
C LEU A 121 -11.34 8.25 -13.90
N ARG A 122 -12.52 8.87 -13.99
CA ARG A 122 -12.66 10.33 -14.04
C ARG A 122 -12.15 11.00 -12.76
N GLN A 123 -12.45 10.43 -11.60
CA GLN A 123 -12.01 10.96 -10.31
C GLN A 123 -10.51 10.75 -10.10
N ALA A 124 -9.98 9.56 -10.43
CA ALA A 124 -8.54 9.29 -10.42
C ALA A 124 -7.76 10.26 -11.32
N ALA A 125 -8.26 10.53 -12.52
CA ALA A 125 -7.70 11.51 -13.44
C ALA A 125 -7.68 12.93 -12.86
N THR A 126 -8.75 13.32 -12.17
CA THR A 126 -8.84 14.63 -11.50
C THR A 126 -7.82 14.74 -10.38
N GLU A 127 -7.75 13.77 -9.46
CA GLU A 127 -6.78 13.76 -8.37
C GLU A 127 -5.31 13.76 -8.84
N LEU A 128 -5.02 13.05 -9.94
CA LEU A 128 -3.68 13.02 -10.55
C LEU A 128 -3.34 14.38 -11.16
N ARG A 129 -4.28 15.01 -11.87
CA ARG A 129 -4.09 16.33 -12.47
C ARG A 129 -3.83 17.40 -11.41
N GLU A 130 -4.62 17.41 -10.34
CA GLU A 130 -4.44 18.31 -9.20
C GLU A 130 -3.09 18.11 -8.49
N ALA A 131 -2.53 16.89 -8.57
CA ALA A 131 -1.20 16.56 -8.07
C ALA A 131 -0.05 16.96 -9.00
N GLY A 132 -0.33 17.41 -10.23
CA GLY A 132 0.68 17.57 -11.28
C GLY A 132 1.26 16.24 -11.78
N LEU A 133 0.50 15.14 -11.65
CA LEU A 133 0.86 13.80 -12.12
C LEU A 133 0.18 13.50 -13.47
N PRO A 134 0.79 12.66 -14.33
CA PRO A 134 0.20 12.33 -15.62
C PRO A 134 -1.00 11.39 -15.46
N GLU A 135 -2.04 11.63 -16.26
CA GLU A 135 -3.27 10.82 -16.33
C GLU A 135 -3.07 9.51 -17.13
N ARG A 136 -1.82 9.07 -17.33
CA ARG A 136 -1.47 7.82 -18.03
C ARG A 136 -1.65 6.63 -17.11
N MET A 137 -2.90 6.15 -17.04
CA MET A 137 -3.30 5.07 -16.16
C MET A 137 -3.98 3.91 -16.90
N ILE A 138 -3.86 2.71 -16.32
CA ILE A 138 -4.57 1.51 -16.74
C ILE A 138 -5.28 0.95 -15.51
N THR A 139 -6.60 0.90 -15.55
CA THR A 139 -7.41 0.26 -14.52
C THR A 139 -7.38 -1.25 -14.70
N GLY A 140 -7.29 -1.97 -13.58
CA GLY A 140 -7.31 -3.41 -13.55
C GLY A 140 -8.54 -3.97 -12.86
N LYS A 141 -8.34 -5.06 -12.12
CA LYS A 141 -9.39 -5.77 -11.38
C LYS A 141 -10.07 -4.86 -10.35
N ALA A 142 -11.39 -5.03 -10.22
CA ALA A 142 -12.16 -4.52 -9.10
C ALA A 142 -11.79 -5.27 -7.81
N HIS A 143 -11.79 -4.54 -6.70
CA HIS A 143 -11.47 -5.01 -5.36
C HIS A 143 -12.46 -4.45 -4.36
N ALA A 144 -12.75 -5.24 -3.33
CA ALA A 144 -13.55 -4.84 -2.18
C ALA A 144 -12.88 -5.31 -0.90
N MET A 145 -13.06 -4.56 0.18
CA MET A 145 -12.60 -4.86 1.53
C MET A 145 -13.68 -4.49 2.53
N SER A 146 -13.93 -5.37 3.49
CA SER A 146 -14.82 -5.06 4.60
C SER A 146 -14.10 -4.31 5.72
N THR A 147 -14.73 -3.26 6.23
CA THR A 147 -14.34 -2.50 7.42
C THR A 147 -15.54 -2.42 8.36
N PRO A 148 -15.37 -2.13 9.66
CA PRO A 148 -16.49 -1.89 10.56
C PRO A 148 -17.41 -0.75 10.11
N GLU A 149 -16.88 0.22 9.37
CA GLU A 149 -17.62 1.37 8.84
C GLU A 149 -18.40 1.04 7.55
N GLY A 150 -18.12 -0.11 6.94
CA GLY A 150 -18.78 -0.58 5.73
C GLY A 150 -17.81 -1.23 4.73
N GLU A 151 -18.31 -1.48 3.52
CA GLU A 151 -17.48 -2.02 2.44
C GLU A 151 -16.75 -0.88 1.71
N VAL A 152 -15.42 -1.00 1.63
CA VAL A 152 -14.57 -0.14 0.80
C VAL A 152 -14.40 -0.83 -0.54
N GLN A 153 -14.68 -0.12 -1.63
CA GLN A 153 -14.58 -0.64 -3.00
C GLN A 153 -13.66 0.23 -3.86
N GLY A 154 -13.24 -0.33 -4.99
CA GLY A 154 -12.33 0.35 -5.91
C GLY A 154 -11.60 -0.63 -6.83
N PHE A 155 -10.48 -0.19 -7.41
CA PHE A 155 -9.81 -0.92 -8.49
C PHE A 155 -8.30 -0.94 -8.30
N SER A 156 -7.64 -1.93 -8.88
CA SER A 156 -6.20 -1.85 -9.11
C SER A 156 -5.90 -0.81 -10.19
N LEU A 157 -4.78 -0.10 -10.04
CA LEU A 157 -4.42 0.99 -10.93
C LEU A 157 -2.92 0.97 -11.23
N LEU A 158 -2.57 0.97 -12.51
CA LEU A 158 -1.21 1.08 -12.99
C LEU A 158 -1.00 2.48 -13.59
N LEU A 159 0.10 3.14 -13.22
CA LEU A 159 0.54 4.40 -13.82
C LEU A 159 1.83 4.17 -14.59
N HIS A 160 1.96 4.78 -15.77
CA HIS A 160 3.12 4.58 -16.63
C HIS A 160 3.64 5.85 -17.31
N GLY A 161 4.87 5.78 -17.81
CA GLY A 161 5.57 6.91 -18.40
C GLY A 161 5.88 8.02 -17.39
N LEU A 162 6.10 7.65 -16.12
CA LEU A 162 6.39 8.62 -15.07
C LEU A 162 7.83 9.11 -15.17
N THR A 163 8.04 10.42 -15.01
CA THR A 163 9.39 10.94 -14.73
C THR A 163 9.85 10.50 -13.34
N PRO A 164 11.16 10.56 -13.02
CA PRO A 164 11.64 10.23 -11.68
C PRO A 164 10.94 11.01 -10.56
N SER A 165 10.71 12.31 -10.75
CA SER A 165 10.03 13.15 -9.77
C SER A 165 8.55 12.79 -9.60
N GLN A 166 7.84 12.53 -10.70
CA GLN A 166 6.43 12.10 -10.67
C GLN A 166 6.29 10.73 -9.99
N SER A 167 7.21 9.81 -10.29
CA SER A 167 7.23 8.47 -9.68
C SER A 167 7.41 8.54 -8.17
N LEU A 168 8.37 9.34 -7.69
CA LEU A 168 8.58 9.52 -6.25
C LEU A 168 7.40 10.24 -5.60
N ALA A 169 6.80 11.23 -6.27
CA ALA A 169 5.64 11.96 -5.76
C ALA A 169 4.42 11.04 -5.56
N VAL A 170 4.07 10.22 -6.56
CA VAL A 170 2.92 9.30 -6.46
C VAL A 170 3.17 8.15 -5.50
N GLN A 171 4.41 7.64 -5.42
CA GLN A 171 4.78 6.66 -4.40
C GLN A 171 4.65 7.24 -3.00
N ALA A 172 5.11 8.47 -2.76
CA ALA A 172 5.06 9.11 -1.45
C ALA A 172 3.63 9.46 -1.00
N ARG A 173 2.83 10.04 -1.90
CA ARG A 173 1.47 10.51 -1.59
C ARG A 173 0.42 9.41 -1.63
N GLY A 174 0.53 8.50 -2.59
CA GLY A 174 -0.56 7.62 -2.98
C GLY A 174 -1.66 8.34 -3.79
N LEU A 175 -2.76 7.62 -4.00
CA LEU A 175 -3.97 8.11 -4.68
C LEU A 175 -5.21 7.60 -3.94
N GLY A 176 -6.24 8.41 -3.82
CA GLY A 176 -7.45 8.08 -3.07
C GLY A 176 -7.22 7.92 -1.57
N GLU A 177 -8.13 7.20 -0.93
CA GLU A 177 -8.21 7.06 0.51
C GLU A 177 -7.73 5.69 1.01
N GLY A 178 -7.72 5.48 2.33
CA GLY A 178 -7.49 4.17 2.92
C GLY A 178 -6.04 3.68 2.90
N ARG A 179 -5.04 4.57 2.81
CA ARG A 179 -3.61 4.18 2.80
C ARG A 179 -3.18 3.34 4.00
N LYS A 180 -3.80 3.56 5.15
CA LYS A 180 -3.56 2.77 6.36
C LYS A 180 -4.15 1.35 6.29
N LEU A 181 -5.09 1.13 5.38
CA LEU A 181 -5.71 -0.17 5.07
C LEU A 181 -5.05 -0.87 3.87
N GLY A 182 -4.03 -0.27 3.27
CA GLY A 182 -3.34 -0.80 2.08
C GLY A 182 -3.88 -0.31 0.74
N CYS A 183 -4.82 0.64 0.75
CA CYS A 183 -5.33 1.27 -0.47
C CYS A 183 -4.41 2.40 -0.94
N GLY A 184 -4.38 2.70 -2.25
CA GLY A 184 -3.65 3.85 -2.78
C GLY A 184 -2.13 3.77 -2.71
N ILE A 185 -1.55 2.62 -2.35
CA ILE A 185 -0.09 2.45 -2.21
C ILE A 185 0.50 1.95 -3.52
N PHE A 186 1.31 2.80 -4.15
CA PHE A 186 2.01 2.46 -5.39
C PHE A 186 3.35 1.78 -5.13
N VAL A 187 3.54 0.62 -5.74
CA VAL A 187 4.80 -0.15 -5.74
C VAL A 187 5.35 -0.28 -7.15
N PRO A 188 6.66 -0.55 -7.32
CA PRO A 188 7.25 -0.76 -8.63
C PRO A 188 6.58 -1.92 -9.36
N HIS A 189 6.25 -1.74 -10.64
CA HIS A 189 5.70 -2.79 -11.47
C HIS A 189 6.65 -3.06 -12.64
N LYS A 190 6.74 -4.32 -13.08
CA LYS A 190 7.50 -4.65 -14.29
C LYS A 190 6.94 -3.82 -15.45
N SER A 191 7.82 -3.17 -16.20
CA SER A 191 7.46 -2.28 -17.30
C SER A 191 6.50 -2.97 -18.27
N VAL A 192 5.46 -2.25 -18.69
CA VAL A 192 4.53 -2.69 -19.74
C VAL A 192 5.02 -2.24 -21.13
N VAL A 193 6.22 -1.64 -21.22
CA VAL A 193 6.82 -1.27 -22.50
C VAL A 193 7.20 -2.57 -23.22
N ALA A 194 6.49 -2.88 -24.30
CA ALA A 194 6.88 -3.91 -25.23
C ALA A 194 8.32 -3.63 -25.69
N VAL A 195 9.18 -4.63 -25.55
CA VAL A 195 10.55 -4.58 -26.10
C VAL A 195 10.39 -4.66 -27.61
N GLY A 196 10.39 -3.51 -28.32
CA GLY A 196 10.28 -3.50 -29.78
C GLY A 196 9.63 -2.27 -30.43
N ALA A 197 9.82 -1.07 -29.89
CA ALA A 197 9.53 0.15 -30.65
C ALA A 197 10.77 1.07 -30.60
N ASP A 198 11.83 0.61 -31.26
CA ASP A 198 12.86 1.49 -31.81
C ASP A 198 12.35 1.94 -33.18
N GLU A 199 12.08 3.23 -33.35
CA GLU A 199 12.33 4.02 -34.57
C GLU A 199 12.78 5.42 -34.17
#